data_AF-A0A417CH08-F1
#
_entry.id   AF-A0A417CH08-F1
#
_cell.length_a   1.000
_cell.length_b   1.000
_cell.length_c   1.000
_cell.angle_alpha   90.00
_cell.angle_beta   90.00
_cell.angle_gamma   90.00
#
_symmetry.space_group_name_H-M   'P 1'
#
loop_
_entity.id
_entity.type
_entity.pdbx_description
1 polymer ?
#
loop_
_entity_poly.entity_id
_entity_poly.type
_entity_poly.pdbx_seq_one_letter_code
_entity_poly.pdbx_strand_id
1 'polypeptide(L)'
;MKCRHCSYEFKDSSYAYKSRQRCPKCGTIYQIHFPSGVGFIPAIISVVPALYMVLGLKFSILVGLSVFILFYWPIDIIMNIILIYKNQYNLEEIK
;
A
#
# COMPACT_ATOMS: atom_id res chain seq x y z
N MET A 1 14.85 6.38 -10.68
CA MET A 1 13.97 5.66 -11.63
C MET A 1 14.01 6.34 -12.98
N LYS A 2 13.84 5.60 -14.08
CA LYS A 2 13.85 6.17 -15.44
C LYS A 2 12.42 6.28 -15.97
N CYS A 3 12.05 7.46 -16.46
CA CYS A 3 10.80 7.64 -17.21
C CYS A 3 10.88 6.83 -18.51
N ARG A 4 9.89 5.98 -18.81
CA ARG A 4 9.84 5.22 -20.08
C ARG A 4 9.71 6.12 -21.30
N HIS A 5 9.06 7.28 -21.14
CA HIS A 5 8.78 8.17 -22.25
C HIS A 5 9.94 9.11 -22.59
N CYS A 6 10.69 9.61 -21.60
CA CYS A 6 11.75 10.60 -21.82
C CYS A 6 13.15 10.17 -21.32
N SER A 7 13.29 8.93 -20.84
CA SER A 7 14.53 8.34 -20.29
C SER A 7 15.18 9.17 -19.18
N TYR A 8 14.48 10.16 -18.64
CA TYR A 8 14.97 11.03 -17.58
C TYR A 8 15.00 10.26 -16.26
N GLU A 9 16.13 10.33 -15.55
CA GLU A 9 16.26 9.79 -14.21
C GLU A 9 15.72 10.77 -13.19
N PHE A 10 14.68 10.38 -12.45
CA PHE A 10 14.15 11.12 -11.32
C PHE A 10 14.08 10.23 -10.08
N LYS A 11 14.17 10.87 -8.92
CA LYS A 11 14.07 10.22 -7.61
C LYS A 11 12.61 10.30 -7.18
N ASP A 12 11.95 9.16 -7.04
CA ASP A 12 10.55 9.13 -6.59
C ASP A 12 10.45 9.72 -5.19
N SER A 13 9.41 10.52 -4.99
CA SER A 13 9.04 10.95 -3.65
C SER A 13 8.50 9.73 -2.91
N SER A 14 9.27 9.19 -1.95
CA SER A 14 8.86 8.03 -1.12
C SER A 14 7.56 8.26 -0.32
N TYR A 15 7.06 9.49 -0.28
CA TYR A 15 5.82 9.91 0.37
C TYR A 15 4.56 9.70 -0.49
N ALA A 16 4.72 9.29 -1.75
CA ALA A 16 3.67 9.21 -2.75
C ALA A 16 2.94 7.86 -2.80
N TYR A 17 2.58 7.27 -1.65
CA TYR A 17 1.76 6.04 -1.61
C TYR A 17 0.43 6.26 -2.38
N LYS A 18 0.19 5.46 -3.44
CA LYS A 18 -0.93 5.60 -4.40
C LYS A 18 -1.06 6.96 -5.11
N SER A 19 -0.14 7.90 -4.89
CA SER A 19 -0.27 9.24 -5.48
C SER A 19 0.32 9.26 -6.89
N ARG A 20 -0.37 9.98 -7.77
CA ARG A 20 0.03 10.21 -9.16
C ARG A 20 1.32 11.02 -9.18
N GLN A 21 2.41 10.43 -9.63
CA GLN A 21 3.66 11.13 -9.82
C GLN A 21 3.75 11.65 -11.26
N ARG A 22 4.03 12.94 -11.43
CA ARG A 22 4.32 13.52 -12.75
C ARG A 22 5.81 13.50 -13.01
N CYS A 23 6.22 13.04 -14.18
CA CYS A 23 7.59 13.24 -14.62
C CYS A 23 7.83 14.75 -14.85
N PRO A 24 8.87 15.37 -14.25
CA PRO A 24 9.11 16.81 -14.35
C PRO A 24 9.46 17.27 -15.77
N LYS A 25 9.90 16.35 -16.65
CA LYS A 25 10.37 16.69 -18.00
C LYS A 25 9.32 16.50 -19.10
N CYS A 26 8.53 15.42 -19.03
CA CYS A 26 7.50 15.11 -20.05
C CYS A 26 6.06 15.21 -19.53
N GLY A 27 5.86 15.46 -18.23
CA GLY A 27 4.52 15.61 -17.64
C GLY A 27 3.70 14.32 -17.57
N THR A 28 4.23 13.18 -18.02
CA THR A 28 3.52 11.89 -17.98
C THR A 28 3.25 11.48 -16.53
N ILE A 29 2.05 10.96 -16.32
CA ILE A 29 1.56 10.59 -14.99
C ILE A 29 1.80 9.09 -14.79
N TYR A 30 2.50 8.77 -13.72
CA TYR A 30 2.76 7.40 -13.28
C TYR A 30 2.03 7.14 -11.97
N GLN A 31 1.56 5.91 -11.80
CA GLN A 31 1.09 5.43 -10.51
C GLN A 31 1.82 4.14 -10.15
N ILE A 32 2.18 4.04 -8.87
CA ILE A 32 2.80 2.86 -8.29
C ILE A 32 1.71 1.81 -8.13
N HIS A 33 1.83 0.72 -8.88
CA HIS A 33 0.98 -0.47 -8.77
C HIS A 33 1.75 -1.57 -8.03
N PHE A 34 1.22 -2.03 -6.91
CA PHE A 34 1.79 -3.16 -6.17
C PHE A 34 1.32 -4.48 -6.76
N PRO A 35 2.16 -5.53 -6.81
CA PRO A 35 1.78 -6.82 -7.37
C PRO A 35 0.55 -7.41 -6.67
N SER A 36 -0.35 -8.00 -7.46
CA SER A 36 -1.58 -8.64 -7.01
C SER A 36 -1.30 -9.71 -5.95
N GLY A 37 -1.95 -9.62 -4.79
CA GLY A 37 -1.81 -10.56 -3.68
C GLY A 37 -1.07 -10.00 -2.45
N VAL A 38 -0.23 -8.98 -2.62
CA VAL A 38 0.49 -8.40 -1.47
C VAL A 38 -0.45 -7.64 -0.53
N GLY A 39 -1.48 -6.99 -1.07
CA GLY A 39 -2.54 -6.33 -0.29
C GLY A 39 -3.41 -7.26 0.58
N PHE A 40 -3.25 -8.58 0.46
CA PHE A 40 -4.00 -9.56 1.26
C PHE A 40 -3.31 -9.89 2.59
N ILE A 41 -1.98 -9.69 2.68
CA ILE A 41 -1.18 -9.98 3.88
C ILE A 41 -1.64 -9.13 5.09
N PRO A 42 -1.89 -7.81 4.97
CA PRO A 42 -2.37 -6.98 6.08
C PRO A 42 -3.74 -7.43 6.57
N ALA A 43 -4.60 -7.91 5.67
CA ALA A 43 -5.92 -8.40 6.02
C ALA A 43 -5.83 -9.66 6.89
N ILE A 44 -5.01 -10.64 6.51
CA ILE A 44 -4.83 -11.86 7.32
C ILE A 44 -4.30 -11.52 8.72
N ILE A 45 -3.26 -10.68 8.80
CA ILE A 45 -2.64 -10.32 10.08
C ILE A 45 -3.62 -9.57 10.99
N SER A 46 -4.46 -8.69 10.44
CA SER A 46 -5.45 -7.91 11.21
C SER A 46 -6.71 -8.70 11.60
N VAL A 47 -7.03 -9.79 10.88
CA VAL A 47 -8.16 -10.67 11.23
C VAL A 47 -7.90 -11.43 12.53
N VAL A 48 -6.67 -11.86 12.80
CA VAL A 48 -6.32 -12.63 14.01
C VAL A 48 -6.70 -11.90 15.32
N PRO A 49 -6.23 -10.65 15.56
CA PRO A 49 -6.61 -9.91 16.78
C PRO A 49 -8.10 -9.57 16.80
N ALA A 50 -8.73 -9.29 15.65
CA ALA A 50 -10.17 -9.04 15.58
C ALA A 50 -10.99 -10.26 15.99
N LEU A 51 -10.63 -11.45 15.50
CA LEU A 51 -11.26 -12.72 15.89
C LEU A 51 -11.03 -13.04 17.36
N TYR A 52 -9.84 -12.76 17.90
CA TYR A 52 -9.57 -12.95 19.33
C TYR A 52 -10.48 -12.09 20.22
N MET A 53 -10.71 -10.83 19.84
CA MET A 53 -11.61 -9.93 20.59
C MET A 53 -13.05 -10.45 20.61
N VAL A 54 -13.53 -11.00 19.49
CA VAL A 54 -14.91 -11.49 19.36
C VAL A 54 -15.09 -12.88 19.97
N LEU A 55 -14.20 -13.83 19.67
CA LEU A 55 -14.32 -15.23 20.08
C LEU A 55 -13.72 -15.50 21.47
N GLY A 56 -12.58 -14.91 21.78
CA GLY A 56 -11.86 -15.12 23.04
C GLY A 56 -12.42 -14.26 24.17
N LEU A 57 -12.52 -12.95 23.93
CA LEU A 57 -12.96 -11.97 24.94
C LEU A 57 -14.47 -11.69 24.93
N LYS A 58 -15.21 -12.32 24.00
CA LYS A 58 -16.68 -12.19 23.85
C LYS A 58 -17.17 -10.74 23.68
N PHE A 59 -16.36 -9.88 23.07
CA PHE A 59 -16.83 -8.55 22.68
C PHE A 59 -17.79 -8.62 21.50
N SER A 60 -18.58 -7.56 21.33
CA SER A 60 -19.47 -7.41 20.18
C SER A 60 -18.68 -7.39 18.87
N ILE A 61 -19.31 -7.86 17.79
CA ILE A 61 -18.75 -7.86 16.43
C ILE A 61 -18.33 -6.44 16.00
N LEU A 62 -19.05 -5.40 16.48
CA LEU A 62 -18.70 -4.00 16.22
C LEU A 62 -17.30 -3.64 16.74
N VAL A 63 -16.92 -4.16 17.91
CA VAL A 63 -15.60 -3.96 18.50
C VAL A 63 -14.53 -4.75 17.74
N GLY A 64 -14.87 -5.97 17.28
CA GLY A 64 -13.99 -6.74 16.40
C GLY A 64 -13.68 -6.00 15.09
N LEU A 65 -14.69 -5.39 14.46
CA LEU A 65 -14.54 -4.59 13.24
C LEU A 65 -13.70 -3.33 13.46
N SER A 66 -13.88 -2.62 14.57
CA SER A 66 -13.07 -1.42 14.86
C SER A 66 -11.60 -1.78 15.07
N VAL A 67 -11.33 -2.87 15.80
CA VAL A 67 -9.98 -3.42 15.98
C VAL A 67 -9.39 -3.82 14.63
N PHE A 68 -10.14 -4.54 13.79
CA PHE A 68 -9.69 -4.90 12.46
C PHE A 68 -9.22 -3.68 11.65
N ILE A 69 -10.04 -2.62 11.58
CA ILE A 69 -9.71 -1.40 10.82
C ILE A 69 -8.45 -0.72 11.41
N LEU A 70 -8.37 -0.63 12.74
CA LEU A 70 -7.24 0.00 13.44
C LEU A 70 -5.91 -0.71 13.20
N PHE A 71 -5.91 -2.04 13.09
CA PHE A 71 -4.70 -2.81 12.80
C PHE A 71 -4.41 -2.90 11.29
N TYR A 72 -5.45 -3.04 10.46
CA TYR A 72 -5.31 -3.21 9.02
C TYR A 72 -4.59 -2.02 8.36
N TRP A 73 -5.04 -0.79 8.63
CA TRP A 73 -4.49 0.43 8.02
C TRP A 73 -2.98 0.62 8.23
N PRO A 74 -2.44 0.61 9.47
CA PRO A 74 -1.02 0.81 9.68
C PRO A 74 -0.17 -0.32 9.10
N ILE A 75 -0.66 -1.58 9.16
CA ILE A 75 0.07 -2.71 8.56
C ILE A 75 0.13 -2.58 7.04
N ASP A 76 -0.97 -2.17 6.40
CA ASP A 76 -1.00 -1.89 4.96
C ASP A 76 0.02 -0.79 4.60
N ILE A 77 0.02 0.34 5.31
CA ILE A 77 0.96 1.44 5.06
C ILE A 77 2.42 0.96 5.21
N ILE A 78 2.76 0.27 6.30
CA ILE A 78 4.12 -0.21 6.57
C ILE A 78 4.57 -1.19 5.49
N MET A 79 3.72 -2.16 5.16
CA MET A 79 4.05 -3.15 4.13
C MET A 79 4.27 -2.49 2.76
N ASN A 80 3.45 -1.51 2.40
CA ASN A 80 3.63 -0.78 1.15
C ASN A 80 4.91 0.06 1.13
N ILE A 81 5.28 0.69 2.25
CA ILE A 81 6.58 1.37 2.38
C ILE A 81 7.74 0.38 2.20
N ILE A 82 7.66 -0.82 2.78
CA ILE A 82 8.68 -1.86 2.64
C ILE A 82 8.82 -2.30 1.17
N LEU A 83 7.70 -2.47 0.46
CA LEU A 83 7.71 -2.85 -0.97
C LEU A 83 8.34 -1.75 -1.84
N ILE A 84 8.03 -0.48 -1.56
CA ILE A 84 8.68 0.66 -2.21
C ILE A 84 10.19 0.63 -1.95
N TYR A 85 10.60 0.42 -0.69
CA TYR A 85 12.02 0.37 -0.33
C TYR A 85 12.78 -0.78 -1.02
N LYS A 86 12.11 -1.93 -1.21
CA LYS A 86 12.68 -3.08 -1.91
C LYS A 86 12.60 -2.99 -3.45
N ASN A 87 12.14 -1.86 -4.02
CA ASN A 87 11.88 -1.70 -5.46
C ASN A 87 10.94 -2.79 -6.04
N GLN A 88 10.02 -3.31 -5.23
CA GLN A 88 9.08 -4.37 -5.62
C GLN A 88 7.70 -3.80 -5.98
N TYR A 89 7.68 -2.87 -6.93
CA TYR A 89 6.45 -2.27 -7.45
C TYR A 89 6.56 -2.06 -8.96
N ASN A 90 5.41 -2.09 -9.64
CA ASN A 90 5.30 -1.78 -11.05
C ASN A 90 4.89 -0.31 -11.22
N LEU A 91 5.52 0.36 -12.18
CA LEU A 91 5.11 1.70 -12.59
C LEU A 91 4.19 1.56 -13.80
N GLU A 92 2.93 1.91 -13.62
CA GLU A 92 1.96 1.97 -14.70
C GLU A 92 1.80 3.42 -15.14
N GLU A 93 1.89 3.66 -16.46
CA GLU A 93 1.52 4.93 -17.07
C GLU A 93 0.01 5.06 -17.05
N ILE A 94 -0.49 6.11 -16.41
CA ILE A 94 -1.90 6.47 -16.50
C ILE A 94 -2.04 7.31 -17.76
N LYS A 95 -2.77 6.76 -18.73
CA LYS A 95 -3.09 7.44 -19.99
C LYS A 95 -4.26 8.40 -19.83
#